data_AF-A0A0M3AMJ6-F1
#
_entry.id   AF-A0A0M3AMJ6-F1
#
_cell.length_a   1.000
_cell.length_b   1.000
_cell.length_c   1.000
_cell.angle_alpha   90.00
_cell.angle_beta   90.00
_cell.angle_gamma   90.00
#
_symmetry.space_group_name_H-M   'P 1'
#
loop_
_entity.id
_entity.type
_entity.pdbx_description
1 polymer ?
#
loop_
_entity_poly.entity_id
_entity_poly.type
_entity_poly.pdbx_seq_one_letter_code
_entity_poly.pdbx_strand_id
1 'polypeptide(L)'
;MSVAIGLLVAALATPTDLWTGENGPARAKAVIEECLGEADRQLSNPRLCVPRVVDACENEHGTYQRAMNDCATFSRLAWEGRRMAATKRLTSAKQATATQSPDRHIARLIESENHWDAWNRPDCEMQAAFSEGGTYHRFALDSCLSDHAAHRAIELEALAEDWGKIFDLGNS
;
A
#
# COMPACT_ATOMS: atom_id res chain seq x y z
N MET A 1 -29.04 59.82 1.03
CA MET A 1 -27.91 59.02 0.51
C MET A 1 -27.94 57.69 1.25
N SER A 2 -28.38 56.62 0.61
CA SER A 2 -28.50 55.28 1.23
C SER A 2 -27.44 54.37 0.62
N VAL A 3 -26.55 53.84 1.47
CA VAL A 3 -25.53 52.88 1.07
C VAL A 3 -26.05 51.48 1.42
N ALA A 4 -26.31 50.67 0.39
CA ALA A 4 -26.66 49.26 0.57
C ALA A 4 -25.39 48.45 0.84
N ILE A 5 -25.29 47.87 2.05
CA ILE A 5 -24.25 46.93 2.42
C ILE A 5 -24.69 45.55 1.93
N GLY A 6 -24.13 45.12 0.80
CA GLY A 6 -24.29 43.74 0.33
C GLY A 6 -23.41 42.81 1.17
N LEU A 7 -24.02 41.94 1.98
CA LEU A 7 -23.32 40.81 2.58
C LEU A 7 -22.97 39.81 1.48
N LEU A 8 -21.70 39.68 1.15
CA LEU A 8 -21.18 38.52 0.43
C LEU A 8 -21.18 37.33 1.39
N VAL A 9 -22.06 36.36 1.17
CA VAL A 9 -21.97 35.04 1.79
C VAL A 9 -20.95 34.23 0.99
N ALA A 10 -19.72 34.15 1.48
CA ALA A 10 -18.75 33.20 0.96
C ALA A 10 -19.18 31.80 1.36
N ALA A 11 -19.69 31.02 0.41
CA ALA A 11 -19.93 29.60 0.61
C ALA A 11 -18.58 28.91 0.84
N LEU A 12 -18.27 28.60 2.10
CA LEU A 12 -17.13 27.77 2.46
C LEU A 12 -17.40 26.36 1.92
N ALA A 13 -16.80 26.02 0.78
CA ALA A 13 -16.77 24.64 0.33
C ALA A 13 -16.05 23.82 1.41
N THR A 14 -16.78 22.92 2.07
CA THR A 14 -16.17 21.95 2.97
C THR A 14 -15.16 21.13 2.15
N PRO A 15 -13.89 21.02 2.58
CA PRO A 15 -12.92 20.16 1.91
C PRO A 15 -13.55 18.79 1.69
N THR A 16 -13.54 18.31 0.45
CA THR A 16 -14.07 16.97 0.15
C THR A 16 -13.10 15.96 0.73
N ASP A 17 -13.59 15.17 1.69
CA ASP A 17 -12.82 14.10 2.31
C ASP A 17 -12.54 12.98 1.31
N LEU A 18 -11.29 12.93 0.84
CA LEU A 18 -10.83 11.97 -0.15
C LEU A 18 -10.60 10.57 0.44
N TRP A 19 -10.64 10.42 1.77
CA TRP A 19 -10.37 9.18 2.49
C TRP A 19 -11.66 8.46 2.85
N THR A 20 -12.56 8.29 1.88
CA THR A 20 -13.85 7.64 2.11
C THR A 20 -14.16 6.62 1.03
N GLY A 21 -14.79 5.51 1.42
CA GLY A 21 -15.26 4.48 0.49
C GLY A 21 -14.19 4.01 -0.50
N GLU A 22 -14.52 4.03 -1.79
CA GLU A 22 -13.61 3.62 -2.87
C GLU A 22 -12.47 4.62 -3.13
N ASN A 23 -12.61 5.88 -2.70
CA ASN A 23 -11.56 6.89 -2.86
C ASN A 23 -10.39 6.66 -1.91
N GLY A 24 -10.64 6.09 -0.73
CA GLY A 24 -9.61 5.82 0.29
C GLY A 24 -8.44 4.97 -0.23
N PRO A 25 -8.68 3.75 -0.77
CA PRO A 25 -7.62 2.92 -1.33
C PRO A 25 -6.91 3.57 -2.54
N ALA A 26 -7.63 4.31 -3.38
CA ALA A 26 -7.04 5.01 -4.52
C ALA A 26 -6.11 6.15 -4.07
N ARG A 27 -6.52 6.91 -3.05
CA ARG A 27 -5.71 7.95 -2.42
C ARG A 27 -4.49 7.36 -1.71
N ALA A 28 -4.66 6.27 -0.96
CA ALA A 28 -3.56 5.52 -0.34
C ALA A 28 -2.51 5.08 -1.37
N LYS A 29 -2.96 4.50 -2.49
CA LYS A 29 -2.08 4.13 -3.60
C LYS A 29 -1.27 5.32 -4.12
N ALA A 30 -1.91 6.47 -4.34
CA ALA A 30 -1.22 7.68 -4.81
C ALA A 30 -0.15 8.16 -3.83
N VAL A 31 -0.44 8.13 -2.52
CA VAL A 31 0.54 8.48 -1.46
C VAL A 31 1.75 7.53 -1.48
N ILE A 32 1.52 6.23 -1.66
CA ILE A 32 2.60 5.23 -1.79
C ILE A 32 3.46 5.52 -3.02
N GLU A 33 2.83 5.75 -4.18
CA GLU A 33 3.52 6.01 -5.44
C GLU A 33 4.36 7.29 -5.39
N GLU A 34 3.82 8.36 -4.80
CA GLU A 34 4.55 9.61 -4.58
C GLU A 34 5.75 9.39 -3.67
N CYS A 35 5.56 8.71 -2.53
CA CYS A 35 6.63 8.47 -1.58
C CYS A 35 7.74 7.59 -2.17
N LEU A 36 7.40 6.49 -2.83
CA LEU A 36 8.39 5.59 -3.42
C LEU A 36 9.16 6.29 -4.56
N GLY A 37 8.47 7.13 -5.35
CA GLY A 37 9.12 7.94 -6.37
C GLY A 37 10.10 8.96 -5.79
N GLU A 38 9.79 9.56 -4.63
CA GLU A 38 10.75 10.41 -3.92
C GLU A 38 11.89 9.61 -3.32
N ALA A 39 11.60 8.43 -2.76
CA ALA A 39 12.61 7.58 -2.16
C ALA A 39 13.67 7.15 -3.17
N ASP A 40 13.24 6.79 -4.39
CA ASP A 40 14.10 6.48 -5.53
C ASP A 40 14.98 7.67 -5.93
N ARG A 41 14.39 8.86 -6.14
CA ARG A 41 15.14 10.08 -6.49
C ARG A 41 16.19 10.47 -5.45
N GLN A 42 15.88 10.27 -4.17
CA GLN A 42 16.78 10.61 -3.07
C GLN A 42 17.76 9.49 -2.69
N LEU A 43 17.70 8.32 -3.35
CA LEU A 43 18.46 7.12 -2.96
C LEU A 43 18.24 6.76 -1.48
N SER A 44 17.01 6.94 -1.00
CA SER A 44 16.63 6.70 0.39
C SER A 44 15.94 5.34 0.56
N ASN A 45 15.77 4.91 1.80
CA ASN A 45 15.17 3.62 2.10
C ASN A 45 13.65 3.63 1.79
N PRO A 46 13.14 2.85 0.80
CA PRO A 46 11.72 2.82 0.45
C PRO A 46 10.82 2.33 1.61
N ARG A 47 11.38 1.66 2.62
CA ARG A 47 10.62 1.26 3.82
C ARG A 47 10.15 2.46 4.65
N LEU A 48 10.71 3.66 4.45
CA LEU A 48 10.21 4.89 5.07
C LEU A 48 8.83 5.32 4.51
N CYS A 49 8.36 4.69 3.43
CA CYS A 49 7.04 4.94 2.85
C CYS A 49 5.92 4.15 3.51
N VAL A 50 6.23 3.13 4.31
CA VAL A 50 5.23 2.27 4.94
C VAL A 50 4.22 3.05 5.79
N PRO A 51 4.64 3.92 6.75
CA PRO A 51 3.68 4.64 7.59
C PRO A 51 2.97 5.80 6.87
N ARG A 52 3.46 6.23 5.69
CA ARG A 52 3.03 7.49 5.06
C ARG A 52 1.56 7.54 4.71
N VAL A 53 0.93 6.40 4.39
CA VAL A 53 -0.50 6.36 4.08
C VAL A 53 -1.32 6.67 5.31
N VAL A 54 -1.02 6.03 6.44
CA VAL A 54 -1.74 6.26 7.69
C VAL A 54 -1.54 7.69 8.15
N ASP A 55 -0.30 8.21 8.12
CA ASP A 55 0.00 9.60 8.46
C ASP A 55 -0.79 10.60 7.58
N ALA A 56 -0.78 10.40 6.25
CA ALA A 56 -1.50 11.29 5.33
C ALA A 56 -3.01 11.23 5.54
N CYS A 57 -3.55 10.03 5.74
CA CYS A 57 -4.96 9.81 6.00
C CYS A 57 -5.39 10.44 7.31
N GLU A 58 -4.70 10.19 8.43
CA GLU A 58 -5.08 10.74 9.74
C GLU A 58 -4.99 12.27 9.79
N ASN A 59 -4.04 12.88 9.06
CA ASN A 59 -3.94 14.33 8.95
C ASN A 59 -5.13 14.98 8.21
N GLU A 60 -5.75 14.27 7.26
CA GLU A 60 -6.86 14.78 6.45
C GLU A 60 -8.25 14.30 6.96
N HIS A 61 -8.33 13.05 7.41
CA HIS A 61 -9.54 12.30 7.78
C HIS A 61 -9.80 12.26 9.30
N GLY A 62 -8.76 12.49 10.10
CA GLY A 62 -8.80 12.55 11.56
C GLY A 62 -8.29 11.29 12.28
N THR A 63 -8.20 11.39 13.61
CA THR A 63 -7.59 10.36 14.49
C THR A 63 -8.59 9.74 15.47
N TYR A 64 -9.90 9.89 15.22
CA TYR A 64 -10.90 9.15 16.00
C TYR A 64 -10.93 7.69 15.53
N GLN A 65 -11.32 6.78 16.43
CA GLN A 65 -11.17 5.33 16.21
C GLN A 65 -11.70 4.79 14.86
N ARG A 66 -12.82 5.32 14.37
CA ARG A 66 -13.36 4.94 13.05
C ARG A 66 -12.42 5.41 11.93
N ALA A 67 -11.97 6.66 11.94
CA ALA A 67 -11.01 7.17 10.96
C ALA A 67 -9.69 6.39 11.00
N MET A 68 -9.15 6.11 12.19
CA MET A 68 -7.93 5.27 12.31
C MET A 68 -8.13 3.89 11.67
N ASN A 69 -9.25 3.22 11.97
CA ASN A 69 -9.58 1.92 11.37
C ASN A 69 -9.68 2.00 9.84
N ASP A 70 -10.31 3.05 9.32
CA ASP A 70 -10.46 3.26 7.88
C ASP A 70 -9.10 3.55 7.22
N CYS A 71 -8.27 4.43 7.81
CA CYS A 71 -6.91 4.72 7.35
C CYS A 71 -6.01 3.48 7.30
N ALA A 72 -6.03 2.65 8.35
CA ALA A 72 -5.30 1.38 8.37
C ALA A 72 -5.81 0.40 7.30
N THR A 73 -7.14 0.29 7.14
CA THR A 73 -7.75 -0.51 6.07
C THR A 73 -7.30 -0.03 4.68
N PHE A 74 -7.29 1.28 4.41
CA PHE A 74 -6.88 1.82 3.11
C PHE A 74 -5.40 1.56 2.83
N SER A 75 -4.54 1.74 3.84
CA SER A 75 -3.12 1.41 3.74
C SER A 75 -2.90 -0.06 3.40
N ARG A 76 -3.55 -0.96 4.14
CA ARG A 76 -3.48 -2.40 3.89
C ARG A 76 -3.87 -2.75 2.46
N LEU A 77 -5.03 -2.29 2.00
CA LEU A 77 -5.54 -2.60 0.66
C LEU A 77 -4.62 -2.08 -0.45
N ALA A 78 -4.03 -0.89 -0.27
CA ALA A 78 -3.11 -0.32 -1.25
C ALA A 78 -1.80 -1.11 -1.35
N TRP A 79 -1.20 -1.50 -0.21
CA TRP A 79 0.00 -2.33 -0.18
C TRP A 79 -0.24 -3.76 -0.65
N GLU A 80 -1.38 -4.38 -0.29
CA GLU A 80 -1.79 -5.69 -0.82
C GLU A 80 -1.93 -5.65 -2.35
N GLY A 81 -2.58 -4.62 -2.89
CA GLY A 81 -2.71 -4.41 -4.33
C GLY A 81 -1.36 -4.28 -5.03
N ARG A 82 -0.41 -3.57 -4.41
CA ARG A 82 0.96 -3.44 -4.93
C ARG A 82 1.71 -4.78 -4.91
N ARG A 83 1.65 -5.53 -3.80
CA ARG A 83 2.22 -6.89 -3.69
C ARG A 83 1.69 -7.79 -4.81
N MET A 84 0.38 -7.83 -5.00
CA MET A 84 -0.26 -8.65 -6.05
C MET A 84 0.20 -8.24 -7.44
N ALA A 85 0.36 -6.93 -7.72
CA ALA A 85 0.88 -6.44 -8.99
C ALA A 85 2.33 -6.87 -9.24
N ALA A 86 3.19 -6.81 -8.22
CA ALA A 86 4.58 -7.27 -8.30
C ALA A 86 4.67 -8.79 -8.57
N THR A 87 3.90 -9.60 -7.83
CA THR A 87 3.80 -11.05 -8.07
C THR A 87 3.29 -11.36 -9.47
N LYS A 88 2.28 -10.62 -9.95
CA LYS A 88 1.77 -10.78 -11.33
C LYS A 88 2.84 -10.47 -12.37
N ARG A 89 3.63 -9.41 -12.19
CA ARG A 89 4.74 -9.06 -13.10
C ARG A 89 5.79 -10.17 -13.16
N LEU A 90 6.24 -10.66 -12.01
CA LEU A 90 7.22 -11.74 -11.91
C LEU A 90 6.75 -13.06 -12.54
N THR A 91 5.48 -13.42 -12.34
CA THR A 91 4.91 -14.66 -12.89
C THR A 91 4.56 -14.56 -14.38
N SER A 92 4.35 -13.34 -14.90
CA SER A 92 4.07 -13.10 -16.33
C SER A 92 5.33 -13.02 -17.20
N ALA A 93 6.52 -12.87 -16.61
CA ALA A 93 7.82 -12.89 -17.31
C ALA A 93 8.09 -14.18 -18.13
N LYS A 94 7.23 -15.19 -17.94
CA LYS A 94 7.20 -16.51 -18.57
C LYS A 94 7.12 -16.52 -20.10
N GLN A 95 6.89 -15.38 -20.75
CA GLN A 95 6.47 -15.33 -22.17
C GLN A 95 7.49 -14.73 -23.13
N ALA A 96 8.52 -14.02 -22.67
CA ALA A 96 9.30 -13.18 -23.58
C ALA A 96 10.41 -13.92 -24.34
N THR A 97 11.41 -14.55 -23.69
CA THR A 97 12.69 -14.70 -24.42
C THR A 97 13.70 -15.75 -23.90
N ALA A 98 13.43 -16.52 -22.83
CA ALA A 98 14.50 -17.28 -22.19
C ALA A 98 14.81 -18.67 -22.81
N THR A 99 16.09 -18.89 -23.17
CA THR A 99 16.68 -20.18 -23.56
C THR A 99 16.74 -21.20 -22.41
N GLN A 100 16.62 -20.74 -21.16
CA GLN A 100 16.40 -21.55 -19.96
C GLN A 100 15.04 -21.18 -19.38
N SER A 101 14.16 -22.16 -19.21
CA SER A 101 12.82 -21.89 -18.69
C SER A 101 12.88 -21.34 -17.25
N PRO A 102 12.30 -20.15 -16.96
CA PRO A 102 12.18 -19.64 -15.60
C PRO A 102 11.16 -20.42 -14.75
N ASP A 103 10.55 -21.48 -15.28
CA ASP A 103 9.49 -22.26 -14.63
C ASP A 103 9.82 -22.67 -13.19
N ARG A 104 11.05 -23.13 -12.93
CA ARG A 104 11.47 -23.52 -11.58
C ARG A 104 11.50 -22.33 -10.61
N HIS A 105 11.95 -21.17 -11.06
CA HIS A 105 12.01 -19.96 -10.24
C HIS A 105 10.60 -19.42 -9.99
N ILE A 106 9.73 -19.46 -11.00
CA ILE A 106 8.32 -19.08 -10.89
C ILE A 106 7.57 -20.02 -9.92
N ALA A 107 7.79 -21.34 -10.02
CA ALA A 107 7.19 -22.30 -9.09
C ALA A 107 7.62 -22.02 -7.64
N ARG A 108 8.90 -21.72 -7.41
CA ARG A 108 9.42 -21.33 -6.09
C ARG A 108 8.86 -20.00 -5.59
N LEU A 109 8.63 -19.03 -6.49
CA LEU A 109 7.98 -17.77 -6.14
C LEU A 109 6.54 -18.01 -5.68
N ILE A 110 5.78 -18.81 -6.43
CA ILE A 110 4.39 -19.17 -6.07
C ILE A 110 4.36 -19.88 -4.71
N GLU A 111 5.25 -20.85 -4.50
CA GLU A 111 5.38 -21.54 -3.21
C GLU A 111 5.73 -20.56 -2.07
N SER A 112 6.64 -19.62 -2.31
CA SER A 112 7.00 -18.58 -1.34
C SER A 112 5.82 -17.65 -1.02
N GLU A 113 5.02 -17.24 -2.00
CA GLU A 113 3.82 -16.42 -1.78
C GLU A 113 2.76 -17.18 -0.97
N ASN A 114 2.55 -18.48 -1.26
CA ASN A 114 1.62 -19.32 -0.51
C ASN A 114 2.02 -19.44 0.96
N HIS A 115 3.32 -19.62 1.24
CA HIS A 115 3.82 -19.65 2.61
C HIS A 115 3.68 -18.30 3.31
N TRP A 116 3.92 -17.21 2.59
CA TRP A 116 3.71 -15.86 3.14
C TRP A 116 2.24 -15.63 3.49
N ASP A 117 1.30 -15.96 2.59
CA ASP A 117 -0.14 -15.80 2.84
C ASP A 117 -0.62 -16.63 4.04
N ALA A 118 -0.08 -17.86 4.19
CA ALA A 118 -0.39 -18.74 5.31
C ALA A 118 0.14 -18.24 6.66
N TRP A 119 1.26 -17.50 6.66
CA TRP A 119 1.87 -16.94 7.87
C TRP A 119 1.29 -15.57 8.25
N ASN A 120 1.08 -14.69 7.27
CA ASN A 120 0.84 -13.27 7.47
C ASN A 120 -0.34 -12.97 8.39
N ARG A 121 -1.51 -13.57 8.13
CA ARG A 121 -2.71 -13.30 8.93
C ARG A 121 -2.61 -13.86 10.35
N PRO A 122 -2.28 -15.14 10.58
CA PRO A 122 -2.10 -15.65 11.95
C PRO A 122 -1.09 -14.86 12.78
N ASP A 123 0.00 -14.40 12.16
CA ASP A 123 1.00 -13.57 12.82
C ASP A 123 0.41 -12.22 13.26
N CYS A 124 -0.26 -11.51 12.36
CA CYS A 124 -0.88 -10.23 12.70
C CYS A 124 -2.06 -10.35 13.67
N GLU A 125 -2.81 -11.46 13.65
CA GLU A 125 -3.84 -11.74 14.66
C GLU A 125 -3.22 -11.91 16.05
N MET A 126 -2.09 -12.62 16.15
CA MET A 126 -1.34 -12.77 17.39
C MET A 126 -0.82 -11.43 17.91
N GLN A 127 -0.30 -10.56 17.03
CA GLN A 127 0.11 -9.20 17.41
C GLN A 127 -1.09 -8.34 17.84
N ALA A 128 -2.21 -8.41 17.12
CA ALA A 128 -3.41 -7.64 17.43
C ALA A 128 -4.15 -8.14 18.70
N ALA A 129 -3.91 -9.38 19.13
CA ALA A 129 -4.52 -9.96 20.33
C ALA A 129 -4.13 -9.22 21.62
N PHE A 130 -2.99 -8.53 21.65
CA PHE A 130 -2.60 -7.66 22.77
C PHE A 130 -3.57 -6.49 23.02
N SER A 131 -4.48 -6.22 22.07
CA SER A 131 -5.52 -5.20 22.17
C SER A 131 -6.80 -5.64 22.91
N GLU A 132 -6.83 -6.86 23.45
CA GLU A 132 -7.95 -7.46 24.21
C GLU A 132 -9.34 -7.41 23.52
N GLY A 133 -9.39 -7.40 22.18
CA GLY A 133 -10.65 -7.49 21.41
C GLY A 133 -11.50 -6.21 21.36
N GLY A 134 -10.92 -5.04 21.68
CA GLY A 134 -11.59 -3.74 21.55
C GLY A 134 -11.61 -3.17 20.14
N THR A 135 -12.13 -1.95 19.98
CA THR A 135 -12.16 -1.25 18.68
C THR A 135 -10.77 -0.98 18.09
N TYR A 136 -9.73 -1.00 18.93
CA TYR A 136 -8.33 -0.88 18.56
C TYR A 136 -7.76 -2.14 17.88
N HIS A 137 -8.35 -3.31 18.12
CA HIS A 137 -7.89 -4.57 17.54
C HIS A 137 -7.89 -4.51 16.00
N ARG A 138 -8.92 -3.92 15.40
CA ARG A 138 -9.00 -3.77 13.93
C ARG A 138 -7.87 -2.88 13.40
N PHE A 139 -7.63 -1.73 14.02
CA PHE A 139 -6.53 -0.84 13.66
C PHE A 139 -5.18 -1.57 13.74
N ALA A 140 -4.91 -2.27 14.84
CA ALA A 140 -3.67 -3.01 15.04
C ALA A 140 -3.48 -4.13 13.99
N LEU A 141 -4.54 -4.89 13.71
CA LEU A 141 -4.54 -5.96 12.71
C LEU A 141 -4.27 -5.39 11.30
N ASP A 142 -5.02 -4.37 10.88
CA ASP A 142 -4.86 -3.78 9.55
C ASP A 142 -3.50 -3.08 9.39
N SER A 143 -2.96 -2.46 10.44
CA SER A 143 -1.63 -1.85 10.44
C SER A 143 -0.53 -2.91 10.26
N CYS A 144 -0.59 -4.02 11.02
CA CYS A 144 0.36 -5.13 10.85
C CYS A 144 0.29 -5.73 9.43
N LEU A 145 -0.92 -5.99 8.93
CA LEU A 145 -1.12 -6.53 7.58
C LEU A 145 -0.59 -5.57 6.51
N SER A 146 -0.80 -4.26 6.69
CA SER A 146 -0.23 -3.21 5.84
C SER A 146 1.31 -3.27 5.82
N ASP A 147 1.95 -3.31 6.99
CA ASP A 147 3.41 -3.35 7.11
C ASP A 147 4.01 -4.60 6.47
N HIS A 148 3.42 -5.77 6.72
CA HIS A 148 3.83 -7.01 6.09
C HIS A 148 3.67 -6.96 4.57
N ALA A 149 2.52 -6.48 4.07
CA ALA A 149 2.27 -6.36 2.64
C ALA A 149 3.24 -5.37 1.98
N ALA A 150 3.59 -4.28 2.67
CA ALA A 150 4.52 -3.28 2.16
C ALA A 150 5.94 -3.83 2.03
N HIS A 151 6.45 -4.47 3.08
CA HIS A 151 7.76 -5.13 3.01
C HIS A 151 7.82 -6.17 1.90
N ARG A 152 6.78 -7.00 1.79
CA ARG A 152 6.73 -8.03 0.76
C ARG A 152 6.66 -7.44 -0.65
N ALA A 153 5.87 -6.39 -0.85
CA ALA A 153 5.80 -5.69 -2.13
C ALA A 153 7.17 -5.11 -2.54
N ILE A 154 7.89 -4.46 -1.62
CA ILE A 154 9.22 -3.90 -1.88
C ILE A 154 10.23 -5.01 -2.23
N GLU A 155 10.20 -6.15 -1.52
CA GLU A 155 11.05 -7.31 -1.84
C GLU A 155 10.77 -7.88 -3.22
N LEU A 156 9.49 -8.05 -3.58
CA LEU A 156 9.08 -8.57 -4.89
C LEU A 156 9.43 -7.61 -6.03
N GLU A 157 9.35 -6.29 -5.80
CA GLU A 157 9.73 -5.29 -6.80
C GLU A 157 11.24 -5.27 -7.04
N ALA A 158 12.04 -5.34 -5.97
CA ALA A 158 13.49 -5.51 -6.09
C ALA A 158 13.85 -6.81 -6.83
N LEU A 159 13.16 -7.92 -6.50
CA LEU A 159 13.33 -9.19 -7.21
C LEU A 159 12.97 -9.07 -8.70
N ALA A 160 11.91 -8.32 -9.04
CA ALA A 160 11.49 -8.11 -10.41
C ALA A 160 12.51 -7.30 -11.22
N GLU A 161 13.14 -6.30 -10.60
CA GLU A 161 14.24 -5.55 -11.20
C GLU A 161 15.44 -6.46 -11.50
N ASP A 162 15.84 -7.29 -10.52
CA ASP A 162 16.96 -8.21 -10.68
C ASP A 162 16.68 -9.32 -11.69
N TRP A 163 15.47 -9.88 -11.70
CA TRP A 163 15.04 -10.81 -12.74
C TRP A 163 15.06 -10.17 -14.13
N GLY A 164 14.69 -8.89 -14.24
CA GLY A 164 14.80 -8.13 -15.48
C GLY A 164 16.23 -8.08 -16.02
N LYS A 165 17.22 -7.90 -15.13
CA LYS A 165 18.66 -7.92 -15.45
C LYS A 165 19.16 -9.33 -15.81
N ILE A 166 18.71 -10.36 -15.09
CA ILE A 166 19.19 -11.74 -15.24
C ILE A 166 18.63 -12.39 -16.51
N PHE A 167 17.35 -12.19 -16.79
CA PHE A 167 16.64 -12.87 -17.88
C PHE A 167 16.48 -11.99 -19.14
N ASP A 168 17.15 -10.84 -19.19
CA ASP A 168 17.07 -9.86 -20.28
C ASP A 168 15.62 -9.58 -20.71
N LEU A 169 14.76 -9.33 -19.72
CA LEU A 169 13.35 -8.99 -19.95
C LEU A 169 13.18 -7.52 -20.37
N GLY A 170 14.29 -6.80 -20.54
CA GLY A 170 14.36 -5.38 -20.86
C GLY A 170 14.75 -5.14 -22.30
N ASN A 171 13.99 -5.67 -23.26
CA ASN A 171 13.98 -5.25 -24.69
C ASN A 171 12.79 -5.88 -25.45
N SER A 172 11.55 -5.71 -24.95
CA SER A 172 10.35 -5.88 -25.78
C SER A 172 9.36 -4.75 -25.57
#